data_AF-A0A4R0PWW5-F1
#
_entry.id   AF-A0A4R0PWW5-F1
#
_cell.length_a   1.000
_cell.length_b   1.000
_cell.length_c   1.000
_cell.angle_alpha   90.00
_cell.angle_beta   90.00
_cell.angle_gamma   90.00
#
_symmetry.space_group_name_H-M   'P 1'
#
loop_
_entity.id
_entity.type
_entity.pdbx_description
1 polymer ?
#
loop_
_entity_poly.entity_id
_entity_poly.type
_entity_poly.pdbx_seq_one_letter_code
_entity_poly.pdbx_strand_id
1 'polypeptide(L)'
;MPRNYRIYINDNTLFISDFLPEQKEKIQQLEFQDFNLQTFYKKLKNGSKKSYIFLTKNPQETFKKLKKDCTIIKAAGGLVESANGNYLFIFRNKKWDLPKGKLEEGEKMKETAVREVEEECGIRVLKREEKLCKTYHVYPIGTKMVIKKTNWYKMKVKGEPKLVPQKEEGIDEAVWLDKNHISPVVKNTFPSIMDVLRAGGIL
;
A
#
# COMPACT_ATOMS: atom_id res chain seq x y z
N MET A 1 15.13 4.50 17.11
CA MET A 1 14.26 5.49 16.44
C MET A 1 12.80 5.06 16.59
N PRO A 2 11.89 5.96 16.97
CA PRO A 2 10.46 5.68 16.98
C PRO A 2 10.04 5.22 15.58
N ARG A 3 9.31 4.10 15.50
CA ARG A 3 8.73 3.66 14.23
C ARG A 3 7.35 4.28 14.18
N ASN A 4 7.18 5.34 13.40
CA ASN A 4 5.86 5.91 13.16
C ASN A 4 5.10 5.04 12.15
N TYR A 5 3.79 4.97 12.31
CA TYR A 5 2.92 4.16 11.48
C TYR A 5 1.94 5.05 10.73
N ARG A 6 1.81 4.75 9.44
CA ARG A 6 0.76 5.28 8.57
C ARG A 6 -0.09 4.12 8.12
N ILE A 7 -1.37 4.16 8.50
CA ILE A 7 -2.33 3.08 8.30
C ILE A 7 -3.49 3.63 7.46
N TYR A 8 -3.72 3.03 6.32
CA TYR A 8 -4.79 3.42 5.41
C TYR A 8 -6.06 2.66 5.76
N ILE A 9 -7.20 3.36 5.79
CA ILE A 9 -8.51 2.80 6.08
C ILE A 9 -9.49 3.39 5.07
N ASN A 10 -9.85 2.60 4.05
CA ASN A 10 -10.52 3.11 2.85
C ASN A 10 -9.70 4.24 2.21
N ASP A 11 -10.23 5.45 2.17
CA ASP A 11 -9.57 6.65 1.69
C ASP A 11 -9.04 7.55 2.82
N ASN A 12 -9.20 7.13 4.07
CA ASN A 12 -8.72 7.83 5.26
C ASN A 12 -7.32 7.35 5.68
N THR A 13 -6.63 8.16 6.45
CA THR A 13 -5.30 7.83 7.00
C THR A 13 -5.32 7.95 8.53
N LEU A 14 -4.87 6.90 9.21
CA LEU A 14 -4.63 6.87 10.65
C LEU A 14 -3.12 6.81 10.91
N PHE A 15 -2.62 7.82 11.60
CA PHE A 15 -1.24 7.92 12.05
C PHE A 15 -1.09 7.41 13.48
N ILE A 16 0.05 6.79 13.78
CA ILE A 16 0.50 6.50 15.14
C ILE A 16 1.92 7.03 15.24
N SER A 17 2.10 8.12 15.99
CA SER A 17 3.32 8.92 15.96
C SER A 17 3.51 9.67 17.28
N ASP A 18 4.75 10.02 17.58
CA ASP A 18 5.15 10.86 18.72
C ASP A 18 5.14 12.36 18.41
N PHE A 19 5.01 12.72 17.13
CA PHE A 19 4.79 14.09 16.65
C PHE A 19 3.65 14.15 15.63
N LEU A 20 3.08 15.35 15.43
CA LEU A 20 2.11 15.62 14.38
C LEU A 20 2.80 15.66 13.01
N PRO A 21 2.43 14.78 12.05
CA PRO A 21 2.98 14.83 10.70
C PRO A 21 2.69 16.17 10.01
N GLU A 22 3.67 16.68 9.26
CA GLU A 22 3.45 17.82 8.37
C GLU A 22 2.54 17.43 7.21
N GLN A 23 1.40 18.08 7.10
CA GLN A 23 0.50 17.95 5.96
C GLN A 23 -0.45 19.15 5.87
N LYS A 24 -0.97 19.40 4.66
CA LYS A 24 -1.90 20.51 4.40
C LYS A 24 -3.25 20.33 5.08
N GLU A 25 -3.71 19.08 5.22
CA GLU A 25 -5.03 18.79 5.76
C GLU A 25 -5.02 18.63 7.27
N LYS A 26 -6.09 19.11 7.91
CA LYS A 26 -6.29 19.01 9.35
C LYS A 26 -6.28 17.54 9.80
N ILE A 27 -5.44 17.24 10.78
CA ILE A 27 -5.41 15.93 11.45
C ILE A 27 -6.32 15.98 12.68
N GLN A 28 -7.24 15.03 12.79
CA GLN A 28 -8.01 14.83 14.01
C GLN A 28 -7.25 13.93 14.98
N GLN A 29 -6.91 14.45 16.16
CA GLN A 29 -6.38 13.62 17.23
C GLN A 29 -7.48 12.73 17.81
N LEU A 30 -7.13 11.47 18.05
CA LEU A 30 -7.95 10.46 18.70
C LEU A 30 -7.25 10.00 19.97
N GLU A 31 -8.04 9.63 20.97
CA GLU A 31 -7.54 8.93 22.15
C GLU A 31 -7.48 7.43 21.88
N PHE A 32 -6.38 6.80 22.32
CA PHE A 32 -6.21 5.36 22.15
C PHE A 32 -6.89 4.55 23.27
N GLN A 33 -7.12 5.16 24.43
CA GLN A 33 -7.83 4.51 25.53
C GLN A 33 -9.23 4.12 25.06
N ASP A 34 -9.56 2.83 25.22
CA ASP A 34 -10.82 2.22 24.77
C ASP A 34 -11.11 2.30 23.26
N PHE A 35 -10.08 2.54 22.44
CA PHE A 35 -10.23 2.59 20.99
C PHE A 35 -10.58 1.20 20.42
N ASN A 36 -11.72 1.10 19.76
CA ASN A 36 -12.13 -0.08 19.00
C ASN A 36 -12.05 0.18 17.49
N LEU A 37 -11.14 -0.53 16.82
CA LEU A 37 -10.89 -0.35 15.38
C LEU A 37 -12.11 -0.68 14.50
N GLN A 38 -12.92 -1.66 14.88
CA GLN A 38 -14.10 -2.05 14.11
C GLN A 38 -15.20 -0.98 14.20
N THR A 39 -15.47 -0.47 15.40
CA THR A 39 -16.40 0.64 15.62
C THR A 39 -15.91 1.90 14.91
N PHE A 40 -14.61 2.19 14.97
CA PHE A 40 -14.02 3.30 14.23
C PHE A 40 -14.21 3.14 12.72
N TYR A 41 -13.88 1.97 12.16
CA TYR A 41 -14.07 1.67 10.73
C TYR A 41 -15.51 1.91 10.28
N LYS A 42 -16.50 1.44 11.05
CA LYS A 42 -17.93 1.63 10.74
C LYS A 42 -18.39 3.08 10.77
N LYS A 43 -17.72 3.95 11.53
CA LYS A 43 -18.02 5.39 11.61
C LYS A 43 -17.40 6.19 10.45
N LEU A 44 -16.41 5.63 9.75
CA LEU A 44 -15.78 6.31 8.62
C LEU A 44 -16.76 6.37 7.44
N LYS A 45 -16.96 7.58 6.91
CA LYS A 45 -17.72 7.76 5.68
C LYS A 45 -16.81 7.43 4.49
N ASN A 46 -17.32 6.67 3.52
CA ASN A 46 -16.60 6.44 2.27
C ASN A 46 -16.37 7.80 1.57
N GLY A 47 -15.14 8.07 1.12
CA GLY A 47 -14.83 9.31 0.41
C GLY A 47 -14.50 10.50 1.30
N SER A 48 -14.41 10.33 2.63
CA SER A 48 -14.12 11.45 3.54
C SER A 48 -12.68 11.96 3.49
N LYS A 49 -11.71 11.17 3.02
CA LYS A 49 -10.29 11.50 2.90
C LYS A 49 -9.66 12.13 4.16
N LYS A 50 -10.17 11.80 5.35
CA LYS A 50 -9.75 12.41 6.60
C LYS A 50 -8.46 11.81 7.13
N SER A 51 -7.72 12.63 7.86
CA SER A 51 -6.52 12.22 8.60
C SER A 51 -6.79 12.19 10.10
N TYR A 52 -6.34 11.12 10.75
CA TYR A 52 -6.49 10.87 12.18
C TYR A 52 -5.14 10.53 12.80
N ILE A 53 -4.93 10.80 14.09
CA ILE A 53 -3.68 10.45 14.77
C ILE A 53 -3.91 9.96 16.19
N PHE A 54 -3.20 8.89 16.56
CA PHE A 54 -2.86 8.60 17.95
C PHE A 54 -1.51 9.25 18.26
N LEU A 55 -1.53 10.42 18.91
CA LEU A 55 -0.33 11.12 19.32
C LEU A 55 0.18 10.49 20.62
N THR A 56 1.34 9.84 20.59
CA THR A 56 1.80 8.97 21.68
C THR A 56 3.31 8.91 21.77
N LYS A 57 3.85 8.92 22.99
CA LYS A 57 5.29 8.78 23.24
C LYS A 57 5.85 7.40 22.84
N ASN A 58 4.99 6.38 22.68
CA ASN A 58 5.41 5.04 22.28
C ASN A 58 4.56 4.48 21.11
N PRO A 59 4.82 4.92 19.87
CA PRO A 59 4.05 4.48 18.70
C PRO A 59 4.10 2.97 18.47
N GLN A 60 5.22 2.33 18.82
CA GLN A 60 5.42 0.90 18.63
C GLN A 60 4.50 0.07 19.52
N GLU A 61 4.41 0.42 20.81
CA GLU A 61 3.50 -0.25 21.74
C GLU A 61 2.04 0.03 21.41
N THR A 62 1.69 1.26 21.03
CA THR A 62 0.32 1.59 20.57
C THR A 62 -0.08 0.78 19.35
N PHE A 63 0.80 0.65 18.35
CA PHE A 63 0.55 -0.20 17.19
C PHE A 63 0.49 -1.69 17.55
N LYS A 64 1.29 -2.15 18.52
CA LYS A 64 1.24 -3.53 19.03
C LYS A 64 -0.11 -3.84 19.66
N LYS A 65 -0.64 -2.93 20.48
CA LYS A 65 -2.00 -3.04 21.06
C LYS A 65 -3.07 -3.04 19.97
N LEU A 66 -3.02 -2.10 19.01
CA LEU A 66 -3.98 -2.02 17.91
C LEU A 66 -4.05 -3.33 17.10
N LYS A 67 -2.90 -3.96 16.85
CA LYS A 67 -2.82 -5.21 16.08
C LYS A 67 -3.30 -6.44 16.84
N LYS A 68 -3.36 -6.41 18.17
CA LYS A 68 -3.59 -7.60 19.00
C LYS A 68 -4.88 -8.33 18.62
N ASP A 69 -5.92 -7.57 18.29
CA ASP A 69 -7.25 -8.10 17.97
C ASP A 69 -7.51 -8.16 16.45
N CYS A 70 -6.47 -8.00 15.63
CA CYS A 70 -6.54 -8.01 14.18
C CYS A 70 -5.84 -9.22 13.58
N THR A 71 -6.41 -9.75 12.49
CA THR A 71 -5.68 -10.69 11.64
C THR A 71 -4.60 -9.93 10.87
N ILE A 72 -3.35 -10.41 10.92
CA ILE A 72 -2.25 -9.81 10.18
C ILE A 72 -2.03 -10.57 8.88
N ILE A 73 -2.25 -9.89 7.75
CA ILE A 73 -1.92 -10.42 6.43
C ILE A 73 -0.61 -9.78 5.97
N LYS A 74 0.35 -10.59 5.53
CA LYS A 74 1.57 -10.12 4.89
C LYS A 74 1.39 -10.18 3.37
N ALA A 75 1.90 -9.17 2.70
CA ALA A 75 1.82 -9.03 1.25
C ALA A 75 3.08 -8.37 0.70
N ALA A 76 3.36 -8.55 -0.58
CA ALA A 76 4.46 -7.86 -1.23
C ALA A 76 4.13 -7.51 -2.68
N GLY A 77 4.78 -6.47 -3.19
CA GLY A 77 4.57 -5.97 -4.54
C GLY A 77 5.74 -5.14 -5.05
N GLY A 78 5.63 -4.67 -6.29
CA GLY A 78 6.71 -4.01 -7.02
C GLY A 78 6.33 -2.64 -7.59
N LEU A 79 7.24 -1.68 -7.48
CA LEU A 79 7.32 -0.56 -8.43
C LEU A 79 8.31 -0.99 -9.50
N VAL A 80 7.79 -1.30 -10.70
CA VAL A 80 8.55 -1.92 -11.78
C VAL A 80 8.85 -0.88 -12.85
N GLU A 81 10.11 -0.80 -13.27
CA GLU A 81 10.60 0.10 -14.31
C GLU A 81 11.03 -0.70 -15.55
N SER A 82 10.57 -0.28 -16.73
CA SER A 82 10.99 -0.80 -18.03
C SER A 82 12.34 -0.23 -18.45
N ALA A 83 12.98 -0.82 -19.46
CA ALA A 83 14.23 -0.28 -20.02
C ALA A 83 14.06 1.13 -20.63
N ASN A 84 12.82 1.50 -20.97
CA ASN A 84 12.48 2.81 -21.53
C ASN A 84 12.25 3.87 -20.43
N GLY A 85 12.33 3.50 -19.15
CA GLY A 85 12.06 4.41 -18.02
C GLY A 85 10.57 4.56 -17.69
N ASN A 86 9.71 3.67 -18.22
CA ASN A 86 8.28 3.64 -17.92
C ASN A 86 7.99 2.76 -16.71
N TYR A 87 6.92 3.07 -15.98
CA TYR A 87 6.51 2.36 -14.77
C TYR A 87 5.24 1.56 -15.00
N LEU A 88 5.23 0.34 -14.45
CA LEU A 88 4.08 -0.56 -14.51
C LEU A 88 3.00 -0.13 -13.52
N PHE A 89 1.78 0.03 -14.03
CA PHE A 89 0.58 0.22 -13.22
C PHE A 89 -0.48 -0.79 -13.60
N ILE A 90 -1.30 -1.16 -12.62
CA ILE A 90 -2.49 -1.98 -12.82
C ILE A 90 -3.75 -1.18 -12.48
N PHE A 91 -4.81 -1.36 -13.24
CA PHE A 91 -6.13 -0.80 -12.94
C PHE A 91 -7.02 -1.90 -12.37
N ARG A 92 -7.58 -1.67 -11.18
CA ARG A 92 -8.48 -2.60 -10.50
C ARG A 92 -9.38 -1.86 -9.55
N ASN A 93 -10.60 -2.35 -9.35
CA ASN A 93 -11.59 -1.71 -8.46
C ASN A 93 -11.78 -0.21 -8.76
N LYS A 94 -11.75 0.15 -10.06
CA LYS A 94 -11.89 1.53 -10.57
C LYS A 94 -10.77 2.50 -10.16
N LYS A 95 -9.61 1.99 -9.71
CA LYS A 95 -8.45 2.78 -9.31
C LYS A 95 -7.15 2.22 -9.85
N TRP A 96 -6.18 3.09 -10.07
CA TRP A 96 -4.80 2.71 -10.35
C TRP A 96 -4.11 2.21 -9.08
N ASP A 97 -3.34 1.16 -9.24
CA ASP A 97 -2.61 0.46 -8.18
C ASP A 97 -1.28 -0.07 -8.75
N LEU A 98 -0.48 -0.68 -7.89
CA LEU A 98 0.73 -1.40 -8.28
C LEU A 98 0.54 -2.90 -8.01
N PRO A 99 1.18 -3.76 -8.82
CA PRO A 99 1.07 -5.21 -8.67
C PRO A 99 1.60 -5.70 -7.32
N LYS A 100 0.79 -6.51 -6.63
CA LYS A 100 1.06 -7.06 -5.29
C LYS A 100 0.08 -8.18 -4.95
N GLY A 101 0.53 -9.11 -4.11
CA GLY A 101 -0.38 -10.04 -3.45
C GLY A 101 0.17 -10.61 -2.16
N LYS A 102 -0.46 -11.69 -1.69
CA LYS A 102 -0.29 -12.20 -0.33
C LYS A 102 0.96 -13.08 -0.26
N LEU A 103 1.62 -13.06 0.90
CA LEU A 103 2.69 -14.01 1.20
C LEU A 103 2.10 -15.42 1.25
N GLU A 104 2.62 -16.33 0.46
CA GLU A 104 2.29 -17.75 0.52
C GLU A 104 3.18 -18.51 1.51
N GLU A 105 2.77 -19.72 1.86
CA GLU A 105 3.51 -20.57 2.79
C GLU A 105 4.89 -20.92 2.20
N GLY A 106 5.94 -20.79 3.01
CA GLY A 106 7.32 -21.06 2.60
C GLY A 106 8.02 -19.92 1.84
N GLU A 107 7.31 -18.90 1.37
CA GLU A 107 7.92 -17.79 0.62
C GLU A 107 8.57 -16.74 1.53
N LYS A 108 9.60 -16.06 1.00
CA LYS A 108 10.08 -14.78 1.55
C LYS A 108 9.35 -13.63 0.87
N MET A 109 9.16 -12.52 1.59
CA MET A 109 8.53 -11.30 1.05
C MET A 109 9.13 -10.79 -0.27
N LYS A 110 10.42 -11.05 -0.51
CA LYS A 110 11.10 -10.65 -1.76
C LYS A 110 10.73 -11.55 -2.93
N GLU A 111 10.47 -12.83 -2.68
CA GLU A 111 10.04 -13.83 -3.67
C GLU A 111 8.58 -13.59 -4.02
N THR A 112 7.72 -13.43 -3.01
CA THR A 112 6.32 -13.02 -3.18
C THR A 112 6.19 -11.79 -4.07
N ALA A 113 7.01 -10.75 -3.83
CA ALA A 113 6.93 -9.53 -4.62
C ALA A 113 7.19 -9.79 -6.11
N VAL A 114 8.18 -10.66 -6.42
CA VAL A 114 8.51 -11.02 -7.80
C VAL A 114 7.41 -11.87 -8.39
N ARG A 115 6.99 -12.95 -7.71
CA ARG A 115 5.92 -13.85 -8.18
C ARG A 115 4.65 -13.07 -8.53
N GLU A 116 4.17 -12.24 -7.62
CA GLU A 116 2.95 -11.46 -7.81
C GLU A 116 3.04 -10.50 -9.01
N VAL A 117 4.18 -9.85 -9.20
CA VAL A 117 4.40 -9.00 -10.39
C VAL A 117 4.38 -9.81 -11.68
N GLU A 118 4.98 -11.00 -11.67
CA GLU A 118 5.03 -11.86 -12.85
C GLU A 118 3.65 -12.45 -13.18
N GLU A 119 2.91 -12.90 -12.16
CA GLU A 119 1.58 -13.51 -12.28
C GLU A 119 0.52 -12.47 -12.68
N GLU A 120 0.44 -11.35 -11.96
CA GLU A 120 -0.62 -10.35 -12.16
C GLU A 120 -0.50 -9.62 -13.51
N CYS A 121 0.70 -9.59 -14.11
CA CYS A 121 1.00 -8.77 -15.29
C CYS A 121 1.59 -9.55 -16.47
N GLY A 122 1.85 -10.85 -16.34
CA GLY A 122 2.34 -11.71 -17.43
C GLY A 122 3.76 -11.35 -17.92
N ILE A 123 4.63 -10.90 -17.01
CA ILE A 123 6.00 -10.46 -17.31
C ILE A 123 7.05 -11.26 -16.55
N ARG A 124 8.34 -11.00 -16.83
CA ARG A 124 9.47 -11.53 -16.05
C ARG A 124 10.31 -10.41 -15.46
N VAL A 125 10.49 -10.44 -14.15
CA VAL A 125 11.32 -9.48 -13.42
C VAL A 125 12.78 -9.83 -13.67
N LEU A 126 13.51 -8.92 -14.29
CA LEU A 126 14.95 -9.07 -14.52
C LEU A 126 15.74 -8.93 -13.22
N LYS A 127 15.37 -7.94 -12.41
CA LYS A 127 16.08 -7.64 -11.15
C LYS A 127 15.14 -7.02 -10.14
N ARG A 128 15.09 -7.60 -8.95
CA ARG A 128 14.50 -6.99 -7.76
C ARG A 128 15.60 -6.27 -6.96
N GLU A 129 15.53 -4.95 -6.90
CA GLU A 129 16.50 -4.06 -6.26
C GLU A 129 16.18 -3.88 -4.76
N GLU A 130 16.32 -2.68 -4.20
CA GLU A 130 16.06 -2.40 -2.79
C GLU A 130 14.57 -2.47 -2.41
N LYS A 131 14.33 -2.60 -1.11
CA LYS A 131 13.00 -2.38 -0.53
C LYS A 131 12.74 -0.88 -0.45
N LEU A 132 11.66 -0.41 -1.06
CA LEU A 132 11.25 0.99 -1.04
C LEU A 132 10.64 1.36 0.30
N CYS A 133 9.53 0.71 0.65
CA CYS A 133 8.79 1.04 1.85
C CYS A 133 7.90 -0.13 2.30
N LYS A 134 7.04 0.15 3.27
CA LYS A 134 5.93 -0.73 3.66
C LYS A 134 4.68 0.12 3.86
N THR A 135 3.54 -0.41 3.48
CA THR A 135 2.24 0.23 3.73
C THR A 135 1.38 -0.69 4.60
N TYR A 136 0.47 -0.10 5.36
CA TYR A 136 -0.50 -0.82 6.19
C TYR A 136 -1.91 -0.45 5.75
N HIS A 137 -2.73 -1.43 5.40
CA HIS A 137 -4.13 -1.20 5.02
C HIS A 137 -5.05 -1.99 5.94
N VAL A 138 -6.13 -1.35 6.39
CA VAL A 138 -7.14 -1.94 7.26
C VAL A 138 -8.44 -2.11 6.51
N TYR A 139 -9.01 -3.30 6.63
CA TYR A 139 -10.33 -3.63 6.11
C TYR A 139 -10.94 -4.80 6.92
N PRO A 140 -12.27 -4.93 6.96
CA PRO A 140 -12.93 -6.04 7.62
C PRO A 140 -12.90 -7.31 6.74
N ILE A 141 -12.84 -8.48 7.39
CA ILE A 141 -13.22 -9.78 6.81
C ILE A 141 -14.23 -10.42 7.78
N GLY A 142 -15.50 -10.46 7.38
CA GLY A 142 -16.59 -10.85 8.27
C GLY A 142 -16.63 -9.96 9.52
N THR A 143 -16.53 -10.57 10.69
CA THR A 143 -16.51 -9.85 11.98
C THR A 143 -15.12 -9.40 12.43
N LYS A 144 -14.04 -9.85 11.79
CA LYS A 144 -12.66 -9.54 12.18
C LYS A 144 -12.10 -8.38 11.37
N MET A 145 -11.25 -7.57 12.00
CA MET A 145 -10.45 -6.57 11.30
C MET A 145 -9.14 -7.18 10.81
N VAL A 146 -8.75 -6.85 9.59
CA VAL A 146 -7.45 -7.20 9.03
C VAL A 146 -6.54 -5.98 9.01
N ILE A 147 -5.28 -6.16 9.38
CA ILE A 147 -4.19 -5.24 9.06
C ILE A 147 -3.30 -5.95 8.03
N LYS A 148 -3.43 -5.55 6.77
CA LYS A 148 -2.56 -6.01 5.68
C LYS A 148 -1.30 -5.15 5.65
N LYS A 149 -0.14 -5.78 5.85
CA LYS A 149 1.19 -5.16 5.71
C LYS A 149 1.78 -5.54 4.35
N THR A 150 1.93 -4.56 3.47
CA THR A 150 2.57 -4.77 2.15
C THR A 150 4.00 -4.26 2.18
N ASN A 151 4.98 -5.08 1.79
CA ASN A 151 6.35 -4.62 1.49
C ASN A 151 6.47 -4.29 0.00
N TRP A 152 7.05 -3.14 -0.32
CA TRP A 152 7.25 -2.70 -1.70
C TRP A 152 8.72 -2.71 -2.07
N TYR A 153 9.02 -3.18 -3.27
CA TYR A 153 10.38 -3.28 -3.80
C TYR A 153 10.49 -2.57 -5.13
N LYS A 154 11.65 -2.00 -5.40
CA LYS A 154 11.99 -1.52 -6.73
C LYS A 154 12.38 -2.70 -7.60
N MET A 155 11.91 -2.71 -8.85
CA MET A 155 12.16 -3.80 -9.79
C MET A 155 12.43 -3.27 -11.18
N LYS A 156 13.15 -4.06 -11.98
CA LYS A 156 13.41 -3.81 -13.39
C LYS A 156 13.03 -5.01 -14.23
N VAL A 157 12.60 -4.76 -15.45
CA VAL A 157 12.37 -5.76 -16.50
C VAL A 157 13.29 -5.53 -17.69
N LYS A 158 13.41 -6.53 -18.55
CA LYS A 158 14.14 -6.39 -19.82
C LYS A 158 13.23 -5.74 -20.86
N GLY A 159 13.72 -4.69 -21.53
CA GLY A 159 12.94 -3.99 -22.55
C GLY A 159 11.65 -3.40 -21.98
N GLU A 160 10.58 -3.46 -22.77
CA GLU A 160 9.22 -3.11 -22.37
C GLU A 160 8.27 -4.23 -22.80
N PRO A 161 8.09 -5.26 -21.95
CA PRO A 161 7.36 -6.46 -22.33
C PRO A 161 5.85 -6.17 -22.47
N LYS A 162 5.20 -6.94 -23.35
CA LYS A 162 3.74 -6.94 -23.45
C LYS A 162 3.12 -7.39 -22.13
N LEU A 163 2.15 -6.63 -21.64
CA LEU A 163 1.46 -6.92 -20.39
C LEU A 163 0.24 -7.80 -20.66
N VAL A 164 0.01 -8.75 -19.77
CA VAL A 164 -1.17 -9.61 -19.75
C VAL A 164 -1.76 -9.54 -18.34
N PRO A 165 -2.77 -8.69 -18.10
CA PRO A 165 -3.37 -8.56 -16.77
C PRO A 165 -4.10 -9.84 -16.38
N GLN A 166 -3.90 -10.31 -15.15
CA GLN A 166 -4.60 -11.46 -14.59
C GLN A 166 -6.04 -11.09 -14.19
N LYS A 167 -7.00 -11.49 -15.02
CA LYS A 167 -8.42 -11.12 -14.87
C LYS A 167 -9.07 -11.75 -13.64
N GLU A 168 -8.61 -12.94 -13.27
CA GLU A 168 -9.10 -13.73 -12.14
C GLU A 168 -8.87 -13.03 -10.79
N GLU A 169 -7.82 -12.20 -10.69
CA GLU A 169 -7.50 -11.35 -9.52
C GLU A 169 -8.19 -9.96 -9.59
N GLY A 170 -9.07 -9.77 -10.58
CA GLY A 170 -9.83 -8.53 -10.77
C GLY A 170 -8.99 -7.37 -11.32
N ILE A 171 -7.97 -7.66 -12.14
CA ILE A 171 -7.17 -6.65 -12.82
C ILE A 171 -7.77 -6.35 -14.19
N ASP A 172 -8.29 -5.13 -14.32
CA ASP A 172 -8.94 -4.62 -15.52
C ASP A 172 -7.91 -4.25 -16.60
N GLU A 173 -6.78 -3.64 -16.21
CA GLU A 173 -5.74 -3.22 -17.15
C GLU A 173 -4.36 -3.30 -16.50
N ALA A 174 -3.34 -3.52 -17.32
CA ALA A 174 -1.94 -3.37 -16.94
C ALA A 174 -1.25 -2.53 -18.03
N VAL A 175 -0.57 -1.44 -17.64
CA VAL A 175 0.02 -0.47 -18.57
C VAL A 175 1.41 -0.02 -18.14
N TRP A 176 2.25 0.31 -19.11
CA TRP A 176 3.49 1.05 -18.92
C TRP A 176 3.21 2.55 -19.08
N LEU A 177 3.59 3.36 -18.09
CA LEU A 177 3.42 4.82 -18.14
C LEU A 177 4.73 5.52 -17.84
N ASP A 178 5.11 6.47 -18.69
CA ASP A 178 6.26 7.34 -18.42
C ASP A 178 5.97 8.34 -17.27
N LYS A 179 7.01 9.06 -16.85
CA LYS A 179 6.93 10.08 -15.78
C LYS A 179 6.07 11.30 -16.13
N ASN A 180 5.78 11.56 -17.40
CA ASN A 180 4.93 12.67 -17.84
C ASN A 180 3.44 12.26 -17.85
N HIS A 181 3.13 10.97 -18.01
CA HIS A 181 1.79 10.42 -18.12
C HIS A 181 1.26 9.77 -16.81
N ILE A 182 1.95 9.96 -15.69
CA ILE A 182 1.51 9.51 -14.36
C ILE A 182 0.43 10.43 -13.75
N SER A 183 0.24 11.65 -14.25
CA SER A 183 -0.75 12.60 -13.68
C SER A 183 -2.17 12.01 -13.53
N PRO A 184 -2.75 11.29 -14.52
CA PRO A 184 -4.02 10.59 -14.36
C PRO A 184 -4.00 9.51 -13.27
N VAL A 185 -2.89 8.77 -13.14
CA VAL A 185 -2.70 7.77 -12.06
C VAL A 185 -2.76 8.43 -10.70
N VAL A 186 -2.00 9.51 -10.51
CA VAL A 186 -1.93 10.26 -9.25
C VAL A 186 -3.30 10.80 -8.84
N LYS A 187 -4.13 11.21 -9.80
CA LYS A 187 -5.50 11.69 -9.54
C LYS A 187 -6.45 10.58 -9.12
N ASN A 188 -6.22 9.33 -9.55
CA ASN A 188 -7.11 8.20 -9.30
C ASN A 188 -6.37 6.96 -8.78
N THR A 189 -5.56 7.12 -7.74
CA THR A 189 -4.89 6.02 -7.05
C THR A 189 -5.20 6.00 -5.55
N PHE A 190 -4.74 4.97 -4.86
CA PHE A 190 -4.85 4.87 -3.41
C PHE A 190 -3.78 5.74 -2.73
N PRO A 191 -4.08 6.37 -1.56
CA PRO A 191 -3.09 7.13 -0.80
C PRO A 191 -1.84 6.32 -0.41
N SER A 192 -1.98 5.00 -0.29
CA SER A 192 -0.86 4.07 -0.07
C SER A 192 0.11 4.01 -1.24
N ILE A 193 -0.38 4.11 -2.47
CA ILE A 193 0.45 4.04 -3.68
C ILE A 193 1.19 5.35 -3.90
N MET A 194 0.59 6.49 -3.55
CA MET A 194 1.29 7.79 -3.52
C MET A 194 2.56 7.74 -2.67
N ASP A 195 2.54 7.01 -1.55
CA ASP A 195 3.72 6.83 -0.70
C ASP A 195 4.78 5.91 -1.32
N VAL A 196 4.37 4.88 -2.06
CA VAL A 196 5.30 4.01 -2.80
C VAL A 196 5.98 4.81 -3.91
N LEU A 197 5.24 5.65 -4.64
CA LEU A 197 5.76 6.48 -5.72
C LEU A 197 6.76 7.53 -5.21
N ARG A 198 6.47 8.20 -4.08
CA ARG A 198 7.45 9.10 -3.42
C ARG A 198 8.69 8.34 -2.96
N ALA A 199 8.52 7.18 -2.33
CA ALA A 199 9.65 6.34 -1.90
C ALA A 199 10.52 5.86 -3.09
N GLY A 200 9.91 5.69 -4.26
CA GLY A 200 10.60 5.37 -5.52
C GLY A 200 11.19 6.57 -6.26
N GLY A 201 11.03 7.80 -5.77
CA GLY A 201 11.52 9.01 -6.42
C GLY A 201 10.78 9.37 -7.72
N ILE A 202 9.51 8.99 -7.82
CA ILE A 202 8.65 9.28 -8.98
C ILE A 202 7.89 10.60 -8.82
N LEU A 203 7.56 10.94 -7.57
CA LEU A 203 6.81 12.12 -7.15
C LEU A 203 7.63 13.00 -6.20
#